data_AF-A0A067K466-F1
#
_entry.id   AF-A0A067K466-F1
#
_cell.length_a   1.000
_cell.length_b   1.000
_cell.length_c   1.000
_cell.angle_alpha   90.00
_cell.angle_beta   90.00
_cell.angle_gamma   90.00
#
_symmetry.space_group_name_H-M   'P 1'
#
loop_
_entity.id
_entity.type
_entity.pdbx_description
1 polymer ?
#
loop_
_entity_poly.entity_id
_entity_poly.type
_entity_poly.pdbx_seq_one_letter_code
_entity_poly.pdbx_strand_id
1 'polypeptide(L)'
;MLTNQYLEKTPHQIPIFQGEQVDIEDKGSVVIDNNNDDKILDSDADNSVANSGYSDSSFGDFTRNGMLKVGEGSLEHNTITRSFLEGMRNRGKDTKIVAIHKNSASGSAGRARWLTFRIFTEAVSQKSGGDANLRFGWFGGSREKICQVISHGFSLCSETANGESHGFGISLSPPKFCIDSAASATVDENGLRHMLLCRVVMGKMEVIPAGSKQFQPSSTEFDSGVDNLEEPRKFIVWSAFMNSHIFPAYIISFQAPCFNGLNTNLGRSVRPSSPWMSFPALLSILSRFLEPSKMALIFKFYDDFRKNKISRLTLIRKVRQISGDRLLAAIIRNCTNKQLVIGRSNRGRKY
;
A
#
# COMPACT_ATOMS: atom_id res chain seq x y z
N MET A 1 -58.50 -21.74 41.32
CA MET A 1 -58.78 -22.48 40.08
C MET A 1 -58.56 -21.49 38.94
N LEU A 2 -57.65 -21.60 37.98
CA LEU A 2 -56.98 -22.74 37.35
C LEU A 2 -55.70 -22.22 36.64
N THR A 3 -54.58 -22.90 36.90
CA THR A 3 -53.52 -23.37 35.98
C THR A 3 -52.97 -22.49 34.83
N ASN A 4 -51.65 -22.24 34.93
CA ASN A 4 -50.68 -22.10 33.83
C ASN A 4 -50.70 -23.31 32.87
N GLN A 5 -50.42 -23.08 31.57
CA GLN A 5 -49.35 -23.76 30.80
C GLN A 5 -49.27 -23.31 29.31
N TYR A 6 -48.03 -22.95 28.91
CA TYR A 6 -47.35 -23.02 27.59
C TYR A 6 -47.95 -22.43 26.29
N LEU A 7 -47.23 -21.45 25.71
CA LEU A 7 -46.54 -21.64 24.41
C LEU A 7 -45.36 -20.64 24.24
N GLU A 8 -44.39 -21.03 23.43
CA GLU A 8 -42.95 -20.78 23.52
C GLU A 8 -42.41 -19.42 23.03
N LYS A 9 -41.21 -19.08 23.54
CA LYS A 9 -40.34 -17.99 23.11
C LYS A 9 -39.39 -18.46 21.99
N THR A 10 -39.19 -17.60 20.98
CA THR A 10 -37.93 -17.51 20.23
C THR A 10 -37.61 -16.05 19.93
N PRO A 11 -36.45 -15.51 20.36
CA PRO A 11 -35.94 -14.24 19.85
C PRO A 11 -34.88 -14.50 18.76
N HIS A 12 -35.19 -14.11 17.53
CA HIS A 12 -34.15 -13.83 16.53
C HIS A 12 -33.72 -12.37 16.69
N GLN A 13 -32.64 -12.17 17.44
CA GLN A 13 -31.97 -10.89 17.57
C GLN A 13 -30.70 -10.94 16.73
N ILE A 14 -30.69 -10.13 15.67
CA ILE A 14 -29.53 -9.86 14.82
C ILE A 14 -28.58 -8.96 15.62
N PRO A 15 -27.29 -9.31 15.81
CA PRO A 15 -26.36 -8.41 16.47
C PRO A 15 -25.94 -7.30 15.50
N ILE A 16 -26.33 -6.08 15.88
CA ILE A 16 -25.86 -4.82 15.33
C ILE A 16 -24.40 -4.64 15.79
N PHE A 17 -23.47 -4.49 14.84
CA PHE A 17 -22.09 -4.08 15.12
C PHE A 17 -22.07 -2.59 15.50
N GLN A 18 -22.24 -2.28 16.79
CA GLN A 18 -21.76 -1.03 17.37
C GLN A 18 -20.28 -1.20 17.74
N GLY A 19 -19.50 -0.16 17.46
CA GLY A 19 -18.04 -0.19 17.52
C GLY A 19 -17.51 -0.52 18.92
N GLU A 20 -16.74 -1.60 19.01
CA GLU A 20 -15.74 -1.74 20.05
C GLU A 20 -14.51 -0.92 19.66
N GLN A 21 -14.44 0.25 20.27
CA GLN A 21 -13.19 0.99 20.45
C GLN A 21 -12.30 0.16 21.37
N VAL A 22 -11.35 -0.58 20.80
CA VAL A 22 -10.29 -1.21 21.57
C VAL A 22 -9.24 -0.15 21.85
N ASP A 23 -9.36 0.48 23.02
CA ASP A 23 -8.33 1.34 23.59
C ASP A 23 -7.07 0.50 23.84
N ILE A 24 -6.10 0.62 22.94
CA ILE A 24 -4.72 0.24 23.25
C ILE A 24 -4.18 1.39 24.11
N GLU A 25 -4.34 1.27 25.43
CA GLU A 25 -3.74 2.20 26.41
C GLU A 25 -2.24 2.36 26.12
N ASP A 26 -1.84 3.54 25.66
CA ASP A 26 -0.44 3.99 25.62
C ASP A 26 -0.23 4.90 26.84
N LYS A 27 -0.10 4.30 28.02
CA LYS A 27 0.42 5.01 29.21
C LYS A 27 1.94 5.15 29.09
N GLY A 28 2.36 5.94 28.12
CA GLY A 28 3.72 6.48 28.02
C GLY A 28 3.71 7.94 28.46
N SER A 29 3.73 8.19 29.77
CA SER A 29 4.08 9.51 30.30
C SER A 29 5.56 9.76 30.00
N VAL A 30 5.85 10.60 28.99
CA VAL A 30 7.20 11.15 28.82
C VAL A 30 7.33 12.27 29.86
N VAL A 31 7.93 11.95 31.00
CA VAL A 31 8.56 12.94 31.85
C VAL A 31 9.76 13.46 31.06
N ILE A 32 9.78 14.77 30.78
CA ILE A 32 10.96 15.44 30.25
C ILE A 32 11.85 15.72 31.45
N ASP A 33 12.71 14.76 31.80
CA ASP A 33 13.87 15.05 32.63
C ASP A 33 14.95 15.64 31.72
N ASN A 34 15.07 16.96 31.79
CA ASN A 34 16.29 17.65 31.40
C ASN A 34 17.35 17.32 32.44
N ASN A 35 18.25 16.38 32.13
CA ASN A 35 19.64 16.43 32.57
C ASN A 35 20.49 15.46 31.75
N ASN A 36 21.60 16.00 31.26
CA ASN A 36 22.69 15.27 30.60
C ASN A 36 23.22 14.15 31.51
N ASP A 37 23.51 12.99 30.91
CA ASP A 37 24.88 12.46 30.86
C ASP A 37 24.92 11.19 29.99
N ASP A 38 25.91 11.15 29.11
CA ASP A 38 26.24 10.03 28.24
C ASP A 38 26.57 8.75 29.03
N LYS A 39 26.06 7.60 28.58
CA LYS A 39 26.85 6.37 28.40
C LYS A 39 26.10 5.27 27.66
N ILE A 40 26.76 4.79 26.61
CA ILE A 40 26.45 3.66 25.74
C ILE A 40 26.42 2.35 26.55
N LEU A 41 25.40 1.51 26.33
CA LEU A 41 25.53 0.05 26.41
C LEU A 41 24.76 -0.57 25.24
N ASP A 42 25.53 -1.02 24.25
CA ASP A 42 25.11 -1.91 23.17
C ASP A 42 24.85 -3.28 23.79
N SER A 43 23.64 -3.80 23.65
CA SER A 43 23.35 -5.20 23.96
C SER A 43 22.55 -5.81 22.82
N ASP A 44 23.28 -6.39 21.87
CA ASP A 44 22.76 -7.32 20.88
C ASP A 44 22.15 -8.53 21.61
N ALA A 45 20.84 -8.52 21.77
CA ALA A 45 20.08 -9.68 22.17
C ALA A 45 19.67 -10.45 20.91
N ASP A 46 20.56 -11.35 20.49
CA ASP A 46 20.31 -12.37 19.47
C ASP A 46 19.18 -13.29 19.94
N ASN A 47 17.98 -13.12 19.39
CA ASN A 47 16.85 -13.99 19.64
C ASN A 47 16.54 -14.77 18.35
N SER A 48 17.38 -15.77 18.09
CA SER A 48 17.23 -16.70 16.98
C SER A 48 16.12 -17.71 17.26
N VAL A 49 14.90 -17.40 16.80
CA VAL A 49 13.86 -18.41 16.60
C VAL A 49 13.63 -18.56 15.10
N ALA A 50 14.14 -19.68 14.58
CA ALA A 50 13.91 -20.11 13.21
C ALA A 50 12.42 -20.44 13.01
N ASN A 51 11.80 -19.87 11.96
CA ASN A 51 11.30 -20.61 10.80
C ASN A 51 10.35 -19.75 9.96
N SER A 52 10.90 -18.92 9.08
CA SER A 52 10.24 -18.59 7.81
C SER A 52 11.35 -18.41 6.77
N GLY A 53 11.12 -18.85 5.53
CA GLY A 53 12.14 -18.85 4.46
C GLY A 53 12.60 -17.46 3.98
N TYR A 54 12.41 -16.43 4.80
CA TYR A 54 12.89 -15.07 4.58
C TYR A 54 13.89 -14.74 5.69
N SER A 55 15.16 -14.58 5.33
CA SER A 55 16.18 -14.09 6.25
C SER A 55 15.81 -12.70 6.76
N ASP A 56 16.15 -12.39 8.01
CA ASP A 56 15.85 -11.11 8.65
C ASP A 56 16.41 -9.90 7.86
N SER A 57 17.45 -10.14 7.06
CA SER A 57 18.00 -9.18 6.09
C SER A 57 16.99 -8.68 5.04
N SER A 58 15.94 -9.44 4.73
CA SER A 58 14.93 -9.08 3.73
C SER A 58 14.07 -7.89 4.14
N PHE A 59 14.10 -7.45 5.41
CA PHE A 59 13.35 -6.28 5.90
C PHE A 59 14.25 -5.22 6.53
N GLY A 60 15.56 -5.26 6.26
CA GLY A 60 16.55 -4.35 6.86
C GLY A 60 16.33 -2.86 6.55
N ASP A 61 15.60 -2.54 5.48
CA ASP A 61 15.14 -1.17 5.19
C ASP A 61 14.04 -0.70 6.14
N PHE A 62 13.15 -1.58 6.59
CA PHE A 62 12.13 -1.23 7.57
C PHE A 62 12.74 -1.00 8.95
N THR A 63 13.62 -1.90 9.40
CA THR A 63 14.28 -1.78 10.72
C THR A 63 15.15 -0.54 10.83
N ARG A 64 15.93 -0.22 9.77
CA ARG A 64 16.70 1.03 9.69
C ARG A 64 15.83 2.29 9.77
N ASN A 65 14.54 2.18 9.43
CA ASN A 65 13.57 3.26 9.53
C ASN A 65 12.73 3.20 10.82
N GLY A 66 13.19 2.50 11.85
CA GLY A 66 12.55 2.47 13.16
C GLY A 66 11.33 1.54 13.25
N MET A 67 11.19 0.60 12.32
CA MET A 67 10.12 -0.41 12.36
C MET A 67 10.61 -1.66 13.07
N LEU A 68 9.85 -2.15 14.06
CA LEU A 68 10.17 -3.36 14.82
C LEU A 68 9.24 -4.49 14.41
N LYS A 69 9.79 -5.68 14.17
CA LYS A 69 8.97 -6.85 13.84
C LYS A 69 8.07 -7.20 15.02
N VAL A 70 6.77 -7.36 14.76
CA VAL A 70 5.80 -7.80 15.75
C VAL A 70 5.89 -9.33 15.86
N GLY A 71 6.01 -9.84 17.08
CA GLY A 71 6.10 -11.29 17.34
C GLY A 71 4.85 -12.03 16.85
N GLU A 72 5.07 -13.09 16.05
CA GLU A 72 4.01 -13.97 15.58
C GLU A 72 3.26 -14.58 16.78
N GLY A 73 1.94 -14.66 16.69
CA GLY A 73 1.09 -15.18 17.76
C GLY A 73 0.75 -14.20 18.90
N SER A 74 1.38 -13.02 18.95
CA SER A 74 0.98 -11.96 19.88
C SER A 74 -0.46 -11.46 19.63
N LEU A 75 -1.11 -10.90 20.65
CA LEU A 75 -2.45 -10.33 20.52
C LEU A 75 -2.52 -9.25 19.43
N GLU A 76 -1.50 -8.38 19.39
CA GLU A 76 -1.36 -7.32 18.39
C GLU A 76 -1.24 -7.91 16.98
N HIS A 77 -0.35 -8.89 16.78
CA HIS A 77 -0.19 -9.59 15.51
C HIS A 77 -1.51 -10.22 15.05
N ASN A 78 -2.16 -11.00 15.92
CA ASN A 78 -3.40 -11.71 15.58
C ASN A 78 -4.54 -10.76 15.25
N THR A 79 -4.63 -9.63 15.93
CA THR A 79 -5.67 -8.61 15.69
C THR A 79 -5.48 -7.95 14.33
N ILE A 80 -4.26 -7.54 13.99
CA ILE A 80 -3.95 -6.94 12.68
C ILE A 80 -4.14 -7.97 11.57
N THR A 81 -3.67 -9.21 11.77
CA THR A 81 -3.87 -10.32 10.83
C THR A 81 -5.35 -10.55 10.54
N ARG A 82 -6.18 -10.67 11.58
CA ARG A 82 -7.62 -10.88 11.42
C ARG A 82 -8.26 -9.75 10.62
N SER A 83 -8.04 -8.51 11.05
CA SER A 83 -8.57 -7.31 10.39
C SER A 83 -8.15 -7.22 8.91
N PHE A 84 -6.89 -7.51 8.62
CA PHE A 84 -6.36 -7.52 7.26
C PHE A 84 -7.02 -8.60 6.40
N LEU A 85 -7.07 -9.84 6.87
CA LEU A 85 -7.64 -10.97 6.11
C LEU A 85 -9.16 -10.81 5.88
N GLU A 86 -9.90 -10.27 6.87
CA GLU A 86 -11.32 -9.94 6.73
C GLU A 86 -11.53 -8.83 5.70
N GLY A 87 -10.73 -7.75 5.75
CA GLY A 87 -10.76 -6.65 4.78
C GLY A 87 -10.36 -7.07 3.36
N MET A 88 -9.62 -8.16 3.23
CA MET A 88 -9.27 -8.82 1.96
C MET A 88 -10.39 -9.71 1.40
N ARG A 89 -11.47 -9.92 2.16
CA ARG A 89 -12.70 -10.63 1.76
C ARG A 89 -12.40 -12.02 1.20
N ASN A 90 -12.97 -12.36 0.04
CA ASN A 90 -12.79 -13.66 -0.62
C ASN A 90 -11.31 -14.00 -0.88
N ARG A 91 -10.45 -12.99 -1.04
CA ARG A 91 -9.01 -13.19 -1.27
C ARG A 91 -8.21 -13.37 0.02
N GLY A 92 -8.81 -13.14 1.19
CA GLY A 92 -8.17 -13.36 2.48
C GLY A 92 -7.70 -14.81 2.64
N LYS A 93 -8.49 -15.79 2.16
CA LYS A 93 -8.16 -17.23 2.24
C LYS A 93 -6.89 -17.61 1.48
N ASP A 94 -6.63 -16.92 0.36
CA ASP A 94 -5.46 -17.15 -0.49
C ASP A 94 -4.29 -16.21 -0.14
N THR A 95 -4.45 -15.38 0.89
CA THR A 95 -3.46 -14.38 1.29
C THR A 95 -2.64 -14.91 2.46
N LYS A 96 -1.31 -14.91 2.28
CA LYS A 96 -0.36 -15.27 3.33
C LYS A 96 0.29 -14.00 3.85
N ILE A 97 0.07 -13.67 5.12
CA ILE A 97 0.86 -12.64 5.80
C ILE A 97 2.25 -13.22 6.11
N VAL A 98 3.29 -12.47 5.74
CA VAL A 98 4.70 -12.88 5.90
C VAL A 98 5.33 -12.19 7.11
N ALA A 99 5.03 -10.91 7.32
CA ALA A 99 5.53 -10.18 8.48
C ALA A 99 4.68 -8.95 8.76
N ILE A 100 4.61 -8.58 10.03
CA ILE A 100 4.05 -7.31 10.49
C ILE A 100 5.15 -6.56 11.23
N HIS A 101 5.36 -5.29 10.88
CA HIS A 101 6.29 -4.42 11.58
C HIS A 101 5.54 -3.23 12.16
N LYS A 102 5.83 -2.89 13.41
CA LYS A 102 5.27 -1.76 14.14
C LYS A 102 6.23 -0.58 14.12
N ASN A 103 5.71 0.62 13.91
CA ASN A 103 6.47 1.84 14.02
C ASN A 103 6.75 2.12 15.50
N SER A 104 8.03 2.06 15.90
CA SER A 104 8.45 2.36 17.27
C SER A 104 8.53 3.86 17.58
N ALA A 105 8.27 4.71 16.58
CA ALA A 105 8.51 6.16 16.65
C ALA A 105 9.93 6.49 17.14
N SER A 106 10.92 5.64 16.84
CA SER A 106 12.28 5.81 17.32
C SER A 106 13.02 6.95 16.61
N GLY A 107 14.11 7.40 17.25
CA GLY A 107 14.89 8.55 16.78
C GLY A 107 14.17 9.89 16.92
N SER A 108 14.90 10.99 16.72
CA SER A 108 14.36 12.35 16.85
C SER A 108 13.23 12.63 15.86
N ALA A 109 13.41 12.26 14.60
CA ALA A 109 12.41 12.47 13.55
C ALA A 109 11.14 11.62 13.75
N GLY A 110 11.28 10.36 14.17
CA GLY A 110 10.15 9.48 14.47
C GLY A 110 9.32 10.02 15.64
N ARG A 111 9.99 10.41 16.73
CA ARG A 111 9.36 11.04 17.89
C ARG A 111 8.66 12.34 17.53
N ALA A 112 9.31 13.21 16.74
CA ALA A 112 8.71 14.46 16.31
C ALA A 112 7.42 14.25 15.50
N ARG A 113 7.42 13.30 14.56
CA ARG A 113 6.20 12.97 13.79
C ARG A 113 5.08 12.41 14.66
N TRP A 114 5.42 11.54 15.62
CA TRP A 114 4.45 11.02 16.57
C TRP A 114 3.85 12.13 17.45
N LEU A 115 4.68 13.03 17.97
CA LEU A 115 4.24 14.18 18.76
C LEU A 115 3.35 15.13 17.95
N THR A 116 3.75 15.47 16.72
CA THR A 116 2.92 16.28 15.82
C THR A 116 1.55 15.63 15.60
N PHE A 117 1.51 14.33 15.31
CA PHE A 117 0.26 13.61 15.14
C PHE A 117 -0.64 13.70 16.40
N ARG A 118 -0.05 13.52 17.59
CA ARG A 118 -0.79 13.64 18.86
C ARG A 118 -1.34 15.05 19.08
N ILE A 119 -0.53 16.09 18.83
CA ILE A 119 -0.95 17.48 18.99
C ILE A 119 -2.15 17.80 18.07
N PHE A 120 -2.09 17.38 16.81
CA PHE A 120 -3.20 17.61 15.88
C PHE A 120 -4.43 16.77 16.20
N THR A 121 -4.24 15.55 16.71
CA THR A 121 -5.36 14.73 17.22
C THR A 121 -6.10 15.46 18.35
N GLU A 122 -5.36 16.01 19.31
CA GLU A 122 -5.93 16.78 20.41
C GLU A 122 -6.63 18.05 19.94
N ALA A 123 -6.01 18.81 19.03
CA ALA A 123 -6.61 20.03 18.48
C ALA A 123 -7.94 19.76 17.74
N VAL A 124 -8.02 18.67 16.96
CA VAL A 124 -9.26 18.27 16.27
C VAL A 124 -10.32 17.78 17.24
N SER A 125 -9.92 17.02 18.29
CA SER A 125 -10.80 16.61 19.38
C SER A 125 -11.43 17.82 20.08
N GLN A 126 -10.63 18.82 20.45
CA GLN A 126 -11.11 20.05 21.09
C GLN A 126 -12.11 20.81 20.21
N LYS A 127 -11.87 20.87 18.89
CA LYS A 127 -12.78 21.50 17.91
C LYS A 127 -14.11 20.74 17.77
N SER A 128 -14.12 19.43 18.01
CA SER A 128 -15.23 18.52 17.65
C SER A 128 -15.98 17.96 18.86
N GLY A 129 -15.98 18.66 19.99
CA GLY A 129 -16.72 18.23 21.19
C GLY A 129 -16.07 17.06 21.94
N GLY A 130 -14.76 16.86 21.78
CA GLY A 130 -13.98 15.87 22.52
C GLY A 130 -13.57 14.63 21.71
N ASP A 131 -14.06 14.44 20.48
CA ASP A 131 -13.70 13.30 19.63
C ASP A 131 -12.96 13.74 18.36
N ALA A 132 -11.74 13.25 18.17
CA ALA A 132 -10.96 13.49 16.96
C ALA A 132 -11.41 12.62 15.76
N ASN A 133 -12.37 11.71 15.99
CA ASN A 133 -12.80 10.68 15.03
C ASN A 133 -11.58 9.92 14.50
N LEU A 134 -10.81 9.36 15.43
CA LEU A 134 -9.58 8.63 15.12
C LEU A 134 -9.91 7.28 14.49
N ARG A 135 -9.41 7.02 13.28
CA ARG A 135 -9.65 5.78 12.54
C ARG A 135 -8.36 5.13 12.10
N PHE A 136 -8.45 3.84 11.78
CA PHE A 136 -7.42 3.15 11.03
C PHE A 136 -7.72 3.19 9.53
N GLY A 137 -6.70 3.37 8.71
CA GLY A 137 -6.79 3.37 7.25
C GLY A 137 -5.62 2.64 6.61
N TRP A 138 -5.91 1.89 5.55
CA TRP A 138 -4.93 1.16 4.76
C TRP A 138 -4.39 2.02 3.63
N PHE A 139 -3.08 1.99 3.42
CA PHE A 139 -2.43 2.61 2.28
C PHE A 139 -1.55 1.58 1.56
N GLY A 140 -1.78 1.40 0.27
CA GLY A 140 -0.98 0.50 -0.58
C GLY A 140 -0.06 1.26 -1.54
N GLY A 141 1.15 0.74 -1.73
CA GLY A 141 2.12 1.30 -2.67
C GLY A 141 3.26 0.35 -2.98
N SER A 142 4.25 0.80 -3.74
CA SER A 142 5.49 0.04 -3.93
C SER A 142 6.32 0.03 -2.65
N ARG A 143 7.21 -0.96 -2.50
CA ARG A 143 8.11 -1.04 -1.34
C ARG A 143 8.91 0.26 -1.16
N GLU A 144 9.42 0.83 -2.26
CA GLU A 144 10.16 2.08 -2.25
C GLU A 144 9.29 3.24 -1.75
N LYS A 145 8.02 3.28 -2.16
CA LYS A 145 7.08 4.31 -1.70
C LYS A 145 6.77 4.17 -0.21
N ILE A 146 6.58 2.94 0.28
CA ILE A 146 6.36 2.66 1.70
C ILE A 146 7.59 3.08 2.51
N CYS A 147 8.80 2.73 2.06
CA CYS A 147 10.06 3.15 2.68
C CYS A 147 10.20 4.68 2.71
N GLN A 148 9.89 5.37 1.62
CA GLN A 148 9.91 6.84 1.60
C GLN A 148 8.95 7.45 2.63
N VAL A 149 7.75 6.88 2.78
CA VAL A 149 6.74 7.38 3.74
C VAL A 149 7.22 7.20 5.18
N ILE A 150 7.78 6.05 5.54
CA ILE A 150 8.31 5.83 6.89
C ILE A 150 9.57 6.66 7.16
N SER A 151 10.42 6.90 6.17
CA SER A 151 11.63 7.72 6.33
C SER A 151 11.32 9.21 6.44
N HIS A 152 10.43 9.73 5.59
CA HIS A 152 10.31 11.18 5.33
C HIS A 152 8.87 11.71 5.45
N GLY A 153 7.89 10.86 5.73
CA GLY A 153 6.48 11.22 5.68
C GLY A 153 5.90 11.15 4.27
N PHE A 154 4.62 11.47 4.15
CA PHE A 154 3.93 11.57 2.88
C PHE A 154 4.40 12.81 2.12
N SER A 155 4.69 12.65 0.83
CA SER A 155 5.32 13.70 0.00
C SER A 155 4.80 13.77 -1.44
N LEU A 156 3.97 12.82 -1.87
CA LEU A 156 3.47 12.74 -3.24
C LEU A 156 1.97 12.44 -3.20
N CYS A 157 1.14 13.39 -3.63
CA CYS A 157 -0.23 13.11 -4.04
C CYS A 157 -0.18 12.72 -5.51
N SER A 158 -0.40 11.45 -5.82
CA SER A 158 -0.51 11.04 -7.21
C SER A 158 -1.79 11.61 -7.79
N GLU A 159 -1.69 12.39 -8.87
CA GLU A 159 -2.81 12.54 -9.79
C GLU A 159 -3.21 11.14 -10.24
N THR A 160 -4.42 10.71 -9.87
CA THR A 160 -4.99 9.52 -10.49
C THR A 160 -5.15 9.84 -11.97
N ALA A 161 -4.44 9.13 -12.84
CA ALA A 161 -4.40 9.38 -14.29
C ALA A 161 -5.79 9.29 -14.99
N ASN A 162 -6.84 8.93 -14.25
CA ASN A 162 -8.15 8.57 -14.76
C ASN A 162 -9.30 9.50 -14.32
N GLY A 163 -9.05 10.61 -13.62
CA GLY A 163 -10.12 11.55 -13.27
C GLY A 163 -11.17 11.02 -12.28
N GLU A 164 -10.95 9.85 -11.67
CA GLU A 164 -11.73 9.31 -10.53
C GLU A 164 -11.13 9.75 -9.18
N SER A 165 -10.43 10.88 -9.16
CA SER A 165 -9.90 11.46 -7.93
C SER A 165 -11.04 12.00 -7.10
N HIS A 166 -11.07 11.68 -5.82
CA HIS A 166 -11.91 12.37 -4.84
C HIS A 166 -11.07 13.48 -4.21
N GLY A 167 -10.65 14.46 -5.02
CA GLY A 167 -9.75 15.54 -4.61
C GLY A 167 -8.26 15.18 -4.62
N PHE A 168 -7.44 16.16 -4.25
CA PHE A 168 -5.98 16.06 -4.14
C PHE A 168 -5.58 15.80 -2.69
N GLY A 169 -5.08 14.60 -2.43
CA GLY A 169 -4.67 14.17 -1.09
C GLY A 169 -4.20 12.72 -1.08
N ILE A 170 -3.97 12.21 0.12
CA ILE A 170 -3.72 10.79 0.35
C ILE A 170 -5.07 10.08 0.51
N SER A 171 -5.28 9.07 -0.33
CA SER A 171 -6.43 8.17 -0.26
C SER A 171 -6.06 6.95 0.57
N LEU A 172 -6.86 6.63 1.58
CA LEU A 172 -6.75 5.40 2.37
C LEU A 172 -8.04 4.59 2.33
N SER A 173 -7.95 3.27 2.39
CA SER A 173 -9.13 2.40 2.49
C SER A 173 -9.45 2.07 3.95
N PRO A 174 -10.71 2.12 4.39
CA PRO A 174 -11.08 1.70 5.75
C PRO A 174 -10.82 0.20 5.98
N PRO A 175 -10.80 -0.28 7.24
CA PRO A 175 -10.40 -1.65 7.55
C PRO A 175 -11.20 -2.73 6.79
N LYS A 176 -12.52 -2.53 6.65
CA LYS A 176 -13.44 -3.42 5.91
C LYS A 176 -13.18 -3.51 4.40
N PHE A 177 -12.43 -2.56 3.84
CA PHE A 177 -12.19 -2.41 2.40
C PHE A 177 -10.70 -2.41 2.06
N CYS A 178 -9.87 -3.05 2.88
CA CYS A 178 -8.42 -3.18 2.67
C CYS A 178 -8.04 -3.65 1.24
N ILE A 179 -8.89 -4.50 0.63
CA ILE A 179 -8.71 -4.99 -0.74
C ILE A 179 -8.49 -3.88 -1.78
N ASP A 180 -9.12 -2.72 -1.61
CA ASP A 180 -9.04 -1.60 -2.55
C ASP A 180 -7.64 -0.97 -2.51
N SER A 181 -7.05 -0.85 -1.33
CA SER A 181 -5.65 -0.42 -1.16
C SER A 181 -4.64 -1.50 -1.56
N ALA A 182 -4.98 -2.78 -1.38
CA ALA A 182 -4.10 -3.89 -1.77
C ALA A 182 -3.86 -3.96 -3.29
N ALA A 183 -4.82 -3.50 -4.09
CA ALA A 183 -4.67 -3.39 -5.54
C ALA A 183 -3.52 -2.43 -5.95
N SER A 184 -3.26 -1.41 -5.15
CA SER A 184 -2.17 -0.43 -5.35
C SER A 184 -0.80 -0.91 -4.84
N ALA A 185 -0.76 -1.93 -3.98
CA ALA A 185 0.48 -2.48 -3.44
C ALA A 185 1.20 -3.33 -4.48
N THR A 186 2.36 -2.90 -5.00
CA THR A 186 3.06 -3.66 -6.06
C THR A 186 3.94 -4.76 -5.48
N VAL A 187 4.11 -5.86 -6.23
CA VAL A 187 5.01 -6.96 -5.87
C VAL A 187 6.47 -6.52 -5.99
N ASP A 188 7.26 -6.72 -4.95
CA ASP A 188 8.70 -6.45 -4.87
C ASP A 188 9.55 -7.59 -5.50
N GLU A 189 10.87 -7.49 -5.37
CA GLU A 189 11.82 -8.49 -5.86
C GLU A 189 11.71 -9.86 -5.18
N ASN A 190 11.18 -9.90 -3.95
CA ASN A 190 11.02 -11.10 -3.14
C ASN A 190 9.63 -11.76 -3.31
N GLY A 191 8.81 -11.22 -4.23
CA GLY A 191 7.44 -11.67 -4.44
C GLY A 191 6.45 -11.17 -3.39
N LEU A 192 6.82 -10.19 -2.57
CA LEU A 192 6.00 -9.65 -1.49
C LEU A 192 5.30 -8.36 -1.92
N ARG A 193 4.12 -8.11 -1.35
CA ARG A 193 3.44 -6.82 -1.36
C ARG A 193 3.52 -6.21 0.03
N HIS A 194 3.52 -4.89 0.09
CA HIS A 194 3.60 -4.15 1.34
C HIS A 194 2.51 -3.10 1.42
N MET A 195 1.87 -3.00 2.58
CA MET A 195 0.85 -1.99 2.89
C MET A 195 1.13 -1.35 4.24
N LEU A 196 0.73 -0.09 4.37
CA LEU A 196 0.71 0.62 5.65
C LEU A 196 -0.67 0.52 6.27
N LEU A 197 -0.70 0.22 7.57
CA LEU A 197 -1.83 0.50 8.43
C LEU A 197 -1.54 1.82 9.16
N CYS A 198 -2.32 2.84 8.86
CA CYS A 198 -2.15 4.18 9.41
C CYS A 198 -3.22 4.50 10.45
N ARG A 199 -2.85 5.24 11.49
CA ARG A 199 -3.80 6.02 12.30
C ARG A 199 -4.13 7.30 11.55
N VAL A 200 -5.40 7.65 11.47
CA VAL A 200 -5.91 8.77 10.68
C VAL A 200 -6.86 9.60 11.53
N VAL A 201 -6.56 10.88 11.70
CA VAL A 201 -7.46 11.85 12.33
C VAL A 201 -8.46 12.30 11.27
N MET A 202 -9.71 11.85 11.38
CA MET A 202 -10.73 12.18 10.39
C MET A 202 -11.54 13.43 10.76
N GLY A 203 -11.67 13.76 12.05
CA GLY A 203 -12.50 14.88 12.52
C GLY A 203 -13.90 14.89 11.92
N LYS A 204 -14.41 16.10 11.60
CA LYS A 204 -15.66 16.26 10.84
C LYS A 204 -15.39 15.96 9.37
N MET A 205 -16.02 14.89 8.87
CA MET A 205 -15.86 14.42 7.49
C MET A 205 -16.84 15.12 6.55
N GLU A 206 -16.39 15.45 5.33
CA GLU A 206 -17.27 15.85 4.23
C GLU A 206 -17.28 14.84 3.08
N VAL A 207 -18.38 14.79 2.34
CA VAL A 207 -18.48 13.95 1.14
C VAL A 207 -17.75 14.63 -0.02
N ILE A 208 -16.81 13.92 -0.62
CA ILE A 208 -16.08 14.35 -1.81
C ILE A 208 -16.60 13.58 -3.02
N PRO A 209 -17.27 14.25 -3.98
CA PRO A 209 -17.75 13.60 -5.20
C PRO A 209 -16.61 12.99 -6.03
N ALA A 210 -16.90 11.90 -6.73
CA ALA A 210 -15.97 11.33 -7.69
C ALA A 210 -15.62 12.34 -8.78
N GLY A 211 -14.34 12.48 -9.10
CA GLY A 211 -13.83 13.47 -10.06
C GLY A 211 -13.64 14.88 -9.49
N SER A 212 -13.85 15.07 -8.19
CA SER A 212 -13.53 16.32 -7.52
C SER A 212 -12.05 16.67 -7.65
N LYS A 213 -11.78 17.96 -7.83
CA LYS A 213 -10.44 18.58 -7.86
C LYS A 213 -10.13 19.35 -6.58
N GLN A 214 -10.90 19.10 -5.53
CA GLN A 214 -10.75 19.77 -4.25
C GLN A 214 -9.44 19.37 -3.57
N PHE A 215 -8.62 20.35 -3.19
CA PHE A 215 -7.30 20.14 -2.58
C PHE A 215 -7.23 20.58 -1.12
N GLN A 216 -8.34 21.07 -0.58
CA GLN A 216 -8.52 21.55 0.79
C GLN A 216 -9.98 21.36 1.22
N PRO A 217 -10.32 21.46 2.51
CA PRO A 217 -11.70 21.41 2.97
C PRO A 217 -12.59 22.45 2.28
N SER A 218 -13.88 22.15 2.09
CA SER A 218 -14.84 23.10 1.51
C SER A 218 -15.17 24.26 2.45
N SER A 219 -15.02 24.04 3.76
CA SER A 219 -15.15 25.05 4.81
C SER A 219 -14.21 24.74 5.97
N THR A 220 -14.03 25.69 6.88
CA THR A 220 -13.22 25.51 8.09
C THR A 220 -13.83 24.52 9.08
N GLU A 221 -15.07 24.09 8.88
CA GLU A 221 -15.71 23.10 9.74
C GLU A 221 -15.21 21.69 9.49
N PHE A 222 -14.77 21.37 8.27
CA PHE A 222 -14.36 20.02 7.88
C PHE A 222 -12.85 19.79 8.05
N ASP A 223 -12.49 18.55 8.37
CA ASP A 223 -11.11 18.15 8.66
C ASP A 223 -10.59 17.08 7.69
N SER A 224 -11.48 16.24 7.14
CA SER A 224 -11.14 15.26 6.10
C SER A 224 -12.31 14.97 5.14
N GLY A 225 -12.01 14.25 4.06
CA GLY A 225 -13.00 13.84 3.06
C GLY A 225 -13.31 12.34 3.10
N VAL A 226 -14.52 11.98 2.69
CA VAL A 226 -14.95 10.60 2.43
C VAL A 226 -15.73 10.51 1.13
N ASP A 227 -15.81 9.33 0.53
CA ASP A 227 -16.66 9.08 -0.63
C ASP A 227 -18.15 8.91 -0.27
N ASN A 228 -18.44 8.36 0.91
CA ASN A 228 -19.78 8.20 1.46
C ASN A 228 -19.74 8.32 3.00
N LEU A 229 -20.72 8.97 3.62
CA LEU A 229 -20.76 9.18 5.08
C LEU A 229 -21.24 7.95 5.87
N GLU A 230 -22.14 7.14 5.30
CA GLU A 230 -22.74 5.98 5.97
C GLU A 230 -21.81 4.77 5.93
N GLU A 231 -21.28 4.46 4.74
CA GLU A 231 -20.32 3.39 4.52
C GLU A 231 -19.13 3.88 3.68
N PRO A 232 -18.16 4.58 4.31
CA PRO A 232 -16.98 5.04 3.61
C PRO A 232 -16.20 3.87 3.03
N ARG A 233 -15.74 4.00 1.78
CA ARG A 233 -14.72 3.10 1.18
C ARG A 233 -13.41 3.81 0.94
N LYS A 234 -13.41 5.13 0.99
CA LYS A 234 -12.22 5.96 0.79
C LYS A 234 -12.19 7.08 1.79
N PHE A 235 -11.12 7.13 2.57
CA PHE A 235 -10.73 8.29 3.35
C PHE A 235 -9.79 9.16 2.53
N ILE A 236 -10.03 10.46 2.53
CA ILE A 236 -9.21 11.46 1.82
C ILE A 236 -8.67 12.44 2.85
N VAL A 237 -7.35 12.47 2.99
CA VAL A 237 -6.66 13.49 3.77
C VAL A 237 -5.93 14.41 2.79
N TRP A 238 -6.31 15.68 2.76
CA TRP A 238 -5.70 16.65 1.85
C TRP A 238 -4.20 16.81 2.08
N SER A 239 -3.49 17.23 1.03
CA SER A 239 -2.03 17.40 1.04
C SER A 239 -1.52 18.27 2.18
N ALA A 240 -2.27 19.31 2.57
CA ALA A 240 -1.91 20.21 3.65
C ALA A 240 -1.86 19.51 5.03
N PHE A 241 -2.58 18.40 5.20
CA PHE A 241 -2.77 17.72 6.47
C PHE A 241 -2.17 16.31 6.52
N MET A 242 -1.69 15.78 5.38
CA MET A 242 -1.24 14.38 5.28
C MET A 242 -0.17 13.98 6.30
N ASN A 243 0.72 14.90 6.72
CA ASN A 243 1.79 14.61 7.68
C ASN A 243 1.44 14.93 9.14
N SER A 244 0.33 15.64 9.38
CA SER A 244 -0.16 15.92 10.73
C SER A 244 -1.32 15.00 11.12
N HIS A 245 -2.11 14.54 10.15
CA HIS A 245 -3.34 13.75 10.38
C HIS A 245 -3.19 12.27 10.02
N ILE A 246 -2.04 11.85 9.47
CA ILE A 246 -1.76 10.44 9.19
C ILE A 246 -0.47 10.03 9.91
N PHE A 247 -0.57 8.98 10.72
CA PHE A 247 0.59 8.34 11.32
C PHE A 247 0.73 6.88 10.83
N PRO A 248 1.80 6.53 10.10
CA PRO A 248 2.07 5.16 9.68
C PRO A 248 2.39 4.29 10.90
N ALA A 249 1.45 3.45 11.34
CA ALA A 249 1.57 2.69 12.57
C ALA A 249 2.17 1.29 12.35
N TYR A 250 1.81 0.62 11.24
CA TYR A 250 2.34 -0.71 10.91
C TYR A 250 2.63 -0.86 9.42
N ILE A 251 3.56 -1.74 9.08
CA ILE A 251 3.77 -2.30 7.75
C ILE A 251 3.32 -3.75 7.76
N ILE A 252 2.49 -4.13 6.80
CA ILE A 252 2.04 -5.50 6.59
C ILE A 252 2.67 -5.97 5.28
N SER A 253 3.53 -6.99 5.37
CA SER A 253 4.15 -7.68 4.25
C SER A 253 3.40 -8.98 3.98
N PHE A 254 2.91 -9.17 2.77
CA PHE A 254 2.05 -10.31 2.43
C PHE A 254 2.25 -10.81 1.01
N GLN A 255 1.83 -12.05 0.78
CA GLN A 255 1.68 -12.66 -0.53
C GLN A 255 0.20 -12.85 -0.81
N ALA A 256 -0.26 -12.45 -1.98
CA ALA A 256 -1.64 -12.67 -2.41
C ALA A 256 -1.68 -12.91 -3.93
N PRO A 257 -2.66 -13.69 -4.43
CA PRO A 257 -2.87 -13.87 -5.85
C PRO A 257 -3.07 -12.53 -6.55
N CYS A 258 -2.64 -12.44 -7.81
CA CYS A 258 -2.77 -11.22 -8.62
C CYS A 258 -4.21 -10.68 -8.58
N PHE A 259 -4.38 -9.38 -8.30
CA PHE A 259 -5.67 -8.67 -8.33
C PHE A 259 -6.18 -8.41 -9.76
N ASN A 260 -6.01 -9.37 -10.65
CA ASN A 260 -6.57 -9.31 -12.00
C ASN A 260 -8.10 -9.45 -11.87
N GLY A 261 -8.82 -8.32 -11.89
CA GLY A 261 -10.29 -8.30 -11.91
C GLY A 261 -10.99 -7.22 -11.09
N LEU A 262 -10.29 -6.49 -10.20
CA LEU A 262 -10.88 -5.37 -9.43
C LEU A 262 -10.73 -4.00 -10.11
N ASN A 263 -10.03 -3.96 -11.26
CA ASN A 263 -9.88 -2.76 -12.08
C ASN A 263 -10.80 -2.85 -13.30
N THR A 264 -12.06 -2.45 -13.16
CA THR A 264 -12.79 -1.90 -14.31
C THR A 264 -12.09 -0.59 -14.68
N ASN A 265 -11.40 -0.59 -15.82
CA ASN A 265 -10.87 0.58 -16.52
C ASN A 265 -9.66 1.34 -15.93
N LEU A 266 -8.92 0.78 -14.97
CA LEU A 266 -7.56 1.28 -14.70
C LEU A 266 -6.61 0.77 -15.79
N GLY A 267 -6.02 1.71 -16.53
CA GLY A 267 -5.13 1.46 -17.65
C GLY A 267 -4.15 0.32 -17.36
N ARG A 268 -4.38 -0.79 -18.06
CA ARG A 268 -3.50 -1.95 -18.18
C ARG A 268 -2.05 -1.48 -18.40
N SER A 269 -1.26 -1.36 -17.34
CA SER A 269 0.11 -1.86 -17.41
C SER A 269 -0.01 -3.38 -17.32
N VAL A 270 -0.38 -3.98 -18.45
CA VAL A 270 -0.24 -5.42 -18.62
C VAL A 270 1.23 -5.69 -18.37
N ARG A 271 1.56 -6.34 -17.28
CA ARG A 271 2.63 -7.33 -17.36
C ARG A 271 2.02 -8.46 -18.18
N PRO A 272 2.40 -8.68 -19.45
CA PRO A 272 2.02 -9.90 -20.12
C PRO A 272 2.73 -11.03 -19.37
N SER A 273 1.95 -11.92 -18.77
CA SER A 273 2.39 -13.22 -18.28
C SER A 273 2.65 -14.14 -19.48
N SER A 274 3.67 -13.80 -20.27
CA SER A 274 4.21 -14.64 -21.34
C SER A 274 5.72 -14.42 -21.42
N PRO A 275 6.52 -15.39 -21.91
CA PRO A 275 7.98 -15.32 -21.89
C PRO A 275 8.45 -14.09 -22.67
N TRP A 276 8.77 -13.03 -21.93
CA TRP A 276 9.19 -11.76 -22.52
C TRP A 276 10.51 -11.97 -23.24
N MET A 277 10.60 -11.52 -24.49
CA MET A 277 11.87 -11.53 -25.22
C MET A 277 12.90 -10.64 -24.50
N SER A 278 14.17 -11.00 -24.57
CA SER A 278 15.24 -10.17 -24.02
C SER A 278 15.25 -8.81 -24.71
N PHE A 279 15.62 -7.75 -23.98
CA PHE A 279 15.68 -6.40 -24.56
C PHE A 279 16.60 -6.31 -25.79
N PRO A 280 17.76 -7.02 -25.85
CA PRO A 280 18.55 -7.14 -27.07
C PRO A 280 17.80 -7.77 -28.26
N ALA A 281 16.95 -8.78 -28.03
CA ALA A 281 16.11 -9.37 -29.08
C ALA A 281 15.09 -8.36 -29.61
N LEU A 282 14.50 -7.55 -28.72
CA LEU A 282 13.62 -6.45 -29.12
C LEU A 282 14.37 -5.40 -29.96
N LEU A 283 15.59 -5.02 -29.57
CA LEU A 283 16.42 -4.07 -30.33
C LEU A 283 16.79 -4.60 -31.72
N SER A 284 17.09 -5.89 -31.83
CA SER A 284 17.39 -6.56 -33.11
C SER A 284 16.18 -6.58 -34.07
N ILE A 285 14.96 -6.60 -33.54
CA ILE A 285 13.75 -6.49 -34.36
C ILE A 285 13.48 -5.03 -34.72
N LEU A 286 13.60 -4.10 -33.77
CA LEU A 286 13.40 -2.67 -34.00
C LEU A 286 14.35 -2.10 -35.05
N SER A 287 15.59 -2.59 -35.13
CA SER A 287 16.56 -2.15 -36.14
C SER A 287 16.13 -2.42 -37.58
N ARG A 288 15.14 -3.30 -37.80
CA ARG A 288 14.58 -3.60 -39.11
C ARG A 288 13.45 -2.66 -39.53
N PHE A 289 12.92 -1.87 -38.60
CA PHE A 289 11.76 -1.00 -38.81
C PHE A 289 12.04 0.48 -38.54
N LEU A 290 13.14 0.80 -37.87
CA LEU A 290 13.51 2.17 -37.51
C LEU A 290 14.73 2.64 -38.31
N GLU A 291 14.75 3.95 -38.59
CA GLU A 291 15.89 4.62 -39.23
C GLU A 291 17.16 4.52 -38.35
N PRO A 292 18.37 4.47 -38.95
CA PRO A 292 19.62 4.37 -38.22
C PRO A 292 19.83 5.45 -37.15
N SER A 293 19.36 6.69 -37.39
CA SER A 293 19.45 7.80 -36.44
C SER A 293 18.61 7.58 -35.18
N LYS A 294 17.39 7.03 -35.33
CA LYS A 294 16.51 6.67 -34.21
C LYS A 294 17.06 5.49 -33.43
N MET A 295 17.63 4.50 -34.14
CA MET A 295 18.27 3.35 -33.51
C MET A 295 19.52 3.73 -32.72
N ALA A 296 20.36 4.64 -33.23
CA ALA A 296 21.53 5.12 -32.50
C ALA A 296 21.13 5.77 -31.15
N LEU A 297 20.03 6.52 -31.14
CA LEU A 297 19.51 7.14 -29.92
C LEU A 297 18.99 6.09 -28.92
N ILE A 298 18.32 5.05 -29.41
CA ILE A 298 17.87 3.93 -28.58
C ILE A 298 19.06 3.16 -27.99
N PHE A 299 20.11 2.91 -28.78
CA PHE A 299 21.33 2.24 -28.29
C PHE A 299 22.06 3.07 -27.24
N LYS A 300 22.12 4.39 -27.41
CA LYS A 300 22.67 5.31 -26.39
C LYS A 300 21.91 5.18 -25.07
N PHE A 301 20.58 5.22 -25.09
CA PHE A 301 19.79 5.04 -23.87
C PHE A 301 19.95 3.65 -23.26
N TYR A 302 20.10 2.61 -24.09
CA TYR A 302 20.36 1.27 -23.60
C TYR A 302 21.73 1.16 -22.90
N ASP A 303 22.77 1.80 -23.44
CA ASP A 303 24.08 1.87 -22.80
C ASP A 303 24.06 2.68 -21.50
N ASP A 304 23.34 3.81 -21.48
CA ASP A 304 23.13 4.61 -20.27
C ASP A 304 22.41 3.79 -19.18
N PHE A 305 21.46 2.93 -19.56
CA PHE A 305 20.80 1.99 -18.64
C PHE A 305 21.78 0.93 -18.11
N ARG A 306 22.60 0.32 -18.99
CA ARG A 306 23.61 -0.66 -18.57
C ARG A 306 24.68 -0.06 -17.65
N LYS A 307 24.93 1.24 -17.78
CA LYS A 307 25.84 2.03 -16.93
C LYS A 307 25.15 2.63 -15.70
N ASN A 308 23.91 2.21 -15.38
CA ASN A 308 23.10 2.68 -14.25
C ASN A 308 22.84 4.20 -14.19
N LYS A 309 22.94 4.91 -15.33
CA LYS A 309 22.68 6.35 -15.41
C LYS A 309 21.20 6.69 -15.51
N ILE A 310 20.38 5.76 -16.00
CA ILE A 310 18.93 5.92 -16.14
C ILE A 310 18.19 4.70 -15.61
N SER A 311 16.99 4.90 -15.07
CA SER A 311 16.14 3.80 -14.62
C SER A 311 15.58 3.00 -15.80
N ARG A 312 15.19 1.74 -15.54
CA ARG A 312 14.48 0.90 -16.52
C ARG A 312 13.20 1.57 -17.05
N LEU A 313 12.47 2.28 -16.19
CA LEU A 313 11.25 2.99 -16.57
C LEU A 313 11.56 4.15 -17.53
N THR A 314 12.66 4.88 -17.27
CA THR A 314 13.14 5.96 -18.14
C THR A 314 13.53 5.41 -19.51
N LEU A 315 14.27 4.29 -19.57
CA LEU A 315 14.60 3.60 -20.82
C LEU A 315 13.33 3.22 -21.61
N ILE A 316 12.34 2.60 -20.96
CA ILE A 316 11.09 2.18 -21.60
C ILE A 316 10.33 3.39 -22.17
N ARG A 317 10.22 4.49 -21.41
CA ARG A 317 9.55 5.72 -21.88
C ARG A 317 10.25 6.32 -23.10
N LYS A 318 11.58 6.40 -23.09
CA LYS A 318 12.37 6.91 -24.22
C LYS A 318 12.25 6.04 -25.46
N VAL A 319 12.27 4.72 -25.30
CA VAL A 319 12.09 3.76 -26.43
C VAL A 319 10.68 3.86 -27.01
N ARG A 320 9.65 3.99 -26.16
CA ARG A 320 8.25 4.20 -26.60
C ARG A 320 8.07 5.51 -27.36
N GLN A 321 8.73 6.58 -26.90
CA GLN A 321 8.69 7.89 -27.56
C GLN A 321 9.34 7.84 -28.96
N ILE A 322 10.42 7.08 -29.13
CA ILE A 322 11.15 7.00 -30.41
C ILE A 322 10.50 6.00 -31.38
N SER A 323 10.07 4.84 -30.87
CA SER A 323 9.58 3.73 -31.69
C SER A 323 8.08 3.84 -31.98
N GLY A 324 7.33 4.52 -31.10
CA GLY A 324 5.88 4.57 -31.12
C GLY A 324 5.22 3.29 -30.57
N ASP A 325 4.16 3.47 -29.78
CA ASP A 325 3.46 2.36 -29.12
C ASP A 325 2.78 1.40 -30.12
N ARG A 326 2.38 1.90 -31.30
CA ARG A 326 1.78 1.07 -32.36
C ARG A 326 2.77 0.04 -32.92
N LEU A 327 4.01 0.45 -33.19
CA LEU A 327 5.06 -0.43 -33.72
C LEU A 327 5.49 -1.45 -32.65
N LEU A 328 5.69 -1.01 -31.41
CA LEU A 328 6.01 -1.89 -30.30
C LEU A 328 4.90 -2.93 -30.07
N ALA A 329 3.63 -2.53 -30.10
CA ALA A 329 2.52 -3.45 -29.98
C ALA A 329 2.42 -4.44 -31.16
N ALA A 330 2.80 -4.05 -32.38
CA ALA A 330 2.85 -4.94 -33.53
C ALA A 330 3.98 -5.98 -33.41
N ILE A 331 5.18 -5.56 -33.00
CA ILE A 331 6.33 -6.45 -32.78
C ILE A 331 6.03 -7.46 -31.67
N ILE A 332 5.46 -6.98 -30.55
CA ILE A 332 5.11 -7.83 -29.41
C ILE A 332 4.06 -8.87 -29.83
N ARG A 333 2.99 -8.46 -30.54
CA ARG A 333 1.95 -9.37 -31.06
C ARG A 333 2.51 -10.44 -32.01
N ASN A 334 3.45 -10.06 -32.88
CA ASN A 334 4.08 -11.01 -33.81
C ASN A 334 5.00 -12.01 -33.12
N CYS A 335 5.64 -11.62 -32.01
CA CYS A 335 6.51 -12.54 -31.26
C CYS A 335 5.72 -13.51 -30.37
N THR A 336 4.58 -13.08 -29.81
CA THR A 336 3.67 -13.99 -29.10
C THR A 336 3.06 -15.04 -30.02
N ASN A 337 2.75 -14.69 -31.27
CA ASN A 337 2.23 -15.66 -32.25
C ASN A 337 3.29 -16.67 -32.71
N LYS A 338 4.57 -16.26 -32.84
CA LYS A 338 5.65 -17.20 -33.19
C LYS A 338 5.97 -18.21 -32.09
N GLN A 339 5.82 -17.84 -30.80
CA GLN A 339 6.00 -18.78 -29.68
C GLN A 339 4.88 -19.83 -29.62
N LEU A 340 3.65 -19.49 -30.01
CA LEU A 340 2.51 -20.43 -30.06
C LEU A 340 2.63 -21.47 -31.19
N VAL A 341 3.35 -21.17 -32.27
CA VAL A 341 3.59 -22.11 -33.38
C VAL A 341 4.67 -23.13 -33.05
N ILE A 342 5.70 -22.74 -32.28
CA ILE A 342 6.82 -23.65 -31.93
C ILE A 342 6.39 -24.68 -30.86
N GLY A 343 5.42 -24.34 -29.99
CA GLY A 343 4.92 -25.25 -28.94
C GLY A 343 3.99 -26.39 -29.42
N ARG A 344 3.55 -26.39 -30.70
CA ARG A 344 2.61 -27.39 -31.23
C ARG A 344 3.24 -28.47 -32.12
N SER A 345 4.54 -28.40 -32.43
CA SER A 345 5.13 -29.28 -33.45
C SER A 345 5.91 -30.51 -32.93
N ASN A 346 5.95 -30.80 -31.62
CA ASN A 346 6.72 -31.95 -31.10
C ASN A 346 5.92 -32.88 -30.15
N ARG A 347 4.70 -33.25 -30.54
CA ARG A 347 4.05 -34.48 -30.03
C ARG A 347 3.30 -35.17 -31.16
N GLY A 348 3.94 -36.14 -31.80
CA GLY A 348 3.27 -37.01 -32.74
C GLY A 348 4.20 -37.94 -33.49
N ARG A 349 4.08 -39.24 -33.16
CA ARG A 349 4.54 -40.43 -33.89
C ARG A 349 5.99 -40.87 -33.67
N LYS A 350 6.16 -41.74 -32.68
CA LYS A 350 6.87 -43.01 -32.90
C LYS A 350 5.79 -44.10 -32.98
N TYR A 351 5.70 -44.75 -34.14
CA TYR A 351 5.20 -46.11 -34.26
C TYR A 351 6.43 -47.01 -34.27
#